data_AF-A0A949CKF5-F1
#
_entry.id   AF-A0A949CKF5-F1
#
_cell.length_a   1.000
_cell.length_b   1.000
_cell.length_c   1.000
_cell.angle_alpha   90.00
_cell.angle_beta   90.00
_cell.angle_gamma   90.00
#
_symmetry.space_group_name_H-M   'P 1'
#
loop_
_entity.id
_entity.type
_entity.pdbx_description
1 polymer ?
#
loop_
_entity_poly.entity_id
_entity_poly.type
_entity_poly.pdbx_seq_one_letter_code
_entity_poly.pdbx_strand_id
1 'polypeptide(L)'
;MVYLATNDKPVSLAEYVSQHRTPSATAAAVAFGMAFGLVPKDSLIALLLLVLIALIPLNHLVACATGILSTLLSPLVYPWTHSVGLGVLQSPLSKI
;
A
#
# COMPACT_ATOMS: atom_id res chain seq x y z
N MET A 1 -18.60 -11.96 10.02
CA MET A 1 -19.23 -13.16 9.47
C MET A 1 -20.21 -12.69 8.40
N VAL A 2 -19.83 -12.76 7.12
CA VAL A 2 -20.64 -12.24 6.00
C VAL A 2 -21.30 -13.44 5.33
N TYR A 3 -22.63 -13.52 5.44
CA TYR A 3 -23.44 -14.56 4.80
C TYR A 3 -23.68 -14.17 3.34
N LEU A 4 -23.11 -14.93 2.41
CA LEU A 4 -23.47 -14.88 0.99
C LEU A 4 -24.53 -15.95 0.73
N ALA A 5 -25.77 -15.51 0.55
CA ALA A 5 -26.97 -16.34 0.43
C ALA A 5 -27.14 -17.05 -0.93
N THR A 6 -26.10 -17.69 -1.49
CA THR A 6 -26.26 -18.32 -2.82
C THR A 6 -25.43 -19.57 -3.15
N ASN A 7 -24.71 -20.20 -2.23
CA ASN A 7 -24.09 -21.51 -2.56
C ASN A 7 -23.80 -22.37 -1.32
N ASP A 8 -24.44 -23.54 -1.25
CA ASP A 8 -24.38 -24.57 -0.19
C ASP A 8 -23.01 -25.28 -0.03
N LYS A 9 -21.89 -24.62 -0.39
CA LYS A 9 -20.55 -25.18 -0.18
C LYS A 9 -19.70 -24.25 0.67
N PRO A 10 -19.04 -24.75 1.73
CA PRO A 10 -18.09 -23.96 2.49
C PRO A 10 -16.85 -23.73 1.62
N VAL A 11 -16.86 -22.64 0.85
CA VAL A 11 -15.68 -22.18 0.14
C VAL A 11 -14.70 -21.63 1.16
N SER A 12 -13.50 -22.19 1.18
CA SER A 12 -12.39 -21.69 1.98
C SER A 12 -12.15 -20.21 1.63
N LEU A 13 -11.86 -19.36 2.64
CA LEU A 13 -11.48 -17.97 2.41
C LEU A 13 -10.38 -17.83 1.35
N ALA A 14 -9.50 -18.84 1.23
CA ALA A 14 -8.45 -18.90 0.21
C ALA A 14 -9.01 -19.01 -1.22
N GLU A 15 -10.14 -19.70 -1.41
CA GLU A 15 -10.77 -19.96 -2.71
C GLU A 15 -11.58 -18.74 -3.19
N TYR A 16 -12.24 -18.04 -2.27
CA TYR A 16 -12.89 -16.76 -2.59
C TYR A 16 -11.87 -15.65 -2.93
N VAL A 17 -10.69 -15.69 -2.30
CA VAL A 17 -9.58 -14.77 -2.59
C VAL A 17 -8.88 -15.12 -3.92
N SER A 18 -8.93 -16.37 -4.37
CA SER A 18 -8.28 -16.80 -5.62
C SER A 18 -9.11 -16.50 -6.87
N GLN A 19 -10.45 -16.49 -6.77
CA GLN A 19 -11.35 -16.29 -7.92
C GLN A 19 -11.33 -14.88 -8.54
N HIS A 20 -10.79 -13.87 -7.86
CA HIS A 20 -10.79 -12.47 -8.34
C HIS A 20 -9.40 -11.83 -8.40
N ARG A 21 -8.32 -12.61 -8.48
CA ARG A 21 -6.96 -12.07 -8.57
C ARG A 21 -6.37 -12.24 -9.97
N THR A 22 -6.54 -11.21 -10.80
CA THR A 22 -5.54 -11.00 -11.85
C THR A 22 -4.20 -10.68 -11.18
N PRO A 23 -3.08 -11.26 -11.64
CA PRO A 23 -1.77 -11.02 -11.05
C PRO A 23 -1.40 -9.54 -11.08
N SER A 24 -1.87 -8.79 -12.08
CA SER A 24 -1.73 -7.33 -12.17
C SER A 24 -2.42 -6.57 -11.04
N ALA A 25 -3.67 -6.91 -10.70
CA ALA A 25 -4.41 -6.23 -9.62
C ALA A 25 -3.78 -6.51 -8.26
N THR A 26 -3.17 -7.69 -8.10
CA THR A 26 -2.46 -8.07 -6.87
C THR A 26 -1.13 -7.32 -6.74
N ALA A 27 -0.36 -7.23 -7.83
CA ALA A 27 0.86 -6.43 -7.87
C ALA A 27 0.58 -4.94 -7.62
N ALA A 28 -0.49 -4.40 -8.21
CA ALA A 28 -0.93 -3.04 -7.95
C ALA A 28 -1.29 -2.83 -6.47
N ALA A 29 -2.03 -3.77 -5.86
CA ALA A 29 -2.38 -3.70 -4.44
C ALA A 29 -1.14 -3.67 -3.53
N VAL A 30 -0.11 -4.48 -3.85
CA VAL A 30 1.17 -4.47 -3.12
C VAL A 30 1.89 -3.13 -3.27
N ALA A 31 1.98 -2.60 -4.49
CA ALA A 31 2.66 -1.33 -4.75
C ALA A 31 1.96 -0.15 -4.05
N PHE A 32 0.63 -0.08 -4.14
CA PHE A 32 -0.15 0.95 -3.46
C PHE A 32 -0.12 0.81 -1.95
N GLY A 33 -0.19 -0.41 -1.42
CA GLY A 33 -0.05 -0.67 0.00
C GLY A 33 1.32 -0.24 0.53
N MET A 34 2.41 -0.59 -0.17
CA MET A 34 3.76 -0.12 0.16
C MET A 34 3.87 1.40 0.16
N ALA A 35 3.40 2.05 -0.91
CA ALA A 35 3.42 3.49 -1.01
C ALA A 35 2.64 4.15 0.14
N PHE A 36 1.44 3.65 0.46
CA PHE A 36 0.65 4.15 1.58
C PHE A 36 1.35 3.96 2.93
N GLY A 37 2.00 2.82 3.14
CA GLY A 37 2.67 2.52 4.41
C GLY A 37 3.95 3.33 4.66
N LEU A 38 4.63 3.78 3.60
CA LEU A 38 5.85 4.61 3.65
C LEU A 38 5.57 6.11 3.78
N VAL A 39 4.39 6.57 3.37
CA VAL A 39 4.03 8.00 3.42
C VAL A 39 3.74 8.40 4.89
N PRO A 40 4.27 9.54 5.37
CA PRO A 40 3.94 10.06 6.69
C PRO A 40 2.43 10.27 6.84
N LYS A 41 1.84 9.71 7.89
CA LYS A 41 0.37 9.74 8.10
C LYS A 41 -0.20 11.13 8.34
N ASP A 42 0.65 12.06 8.77
CA ASP A 42 0.28 13.47 8.99
C ASP A 42 0.18 14.28 7.68
N SER A 43 0.39 13.66 6.52
CA SER A 43 0.34 14.32 5.22
C SER A 43 -1.01 14.15 4.52
N LEU A 44 -1.47 15.21 3.85
CA LEU A 44 -2.63 15.17 2.94
C LEU A 44 -2.47 14.10 1.84
N ILE A 45 -1.23 13.79 1.46
CA ILE A 45 -0.91 12.77 0.46
C ILE A 45 -1.35 11.38 0.94
N ALA A 46 -1.24 11.08 2.24
CA ALA A 46 -1.70 9.80 2.78
C ALA A 46 -3.22 9.63 2.62
N LEU A 47 -3.97 10.69 2.90
CA LEU A 47 -5.42 10.71 2.74
C LEU A 47 -5.83 10.54 1.26
N LEU A 48 -5.12 11.21 0.36
CA LEU A 48 -5.34 11.07 -1.09
C LEU A 48 -5.04 9.65 -1.58
N LEU A 49 -3.95 9.03 -1.12
CA LEU A 49 -3.64 7.63 -1.43
C LEU A 49 -4.70 6.67 -0.91
N LEU A 50 -5.23 6.91 0.30
CA LEU A 50 -6.29 6.08 0.86
C LEU A 50 -7.56 6.12 0.00
N VAL A 51 -7.96 7.32 -0.42
CA VAL A 51 -9.10 7.51 -1.33
C VAL A 51 -8.84 6.81 -2.66
N LEU A 52 -7.63 6.92 -3.20
CA LEU A 52 -7.26 6.26 -4.46
C LEU A 52 -7.31 4.73 -4.36
N ILE A 53 -6.80 4.15 -3.26
CA ILE A 53 -6.88 2.71 -3.00
C ILE A 53 -8.34 2.26 -2.90
N ALA A 54 -9.21 3.06 -2.28
CA ALA A 54 -10.63 2.77 -2.15
C ALA A 54 -11.40 2.86 -3.47
N LEU A 55 -10.96 3.72 -4.41
CA LEU A 55 -11.59 3.88 -5.72
C LEU A 55 -11.20 2.78 -6.72
N ILE A 56 -10.01 2.21 -6.59
CA ILE A 56 -9.51 1.21 -7.55
C ILE A 56 -9.98 -0.19 -7.13
N PRO A 57 -10.47 -1.04 -8.06
CA PRO A 57 -10.83 -2.43 -7.77
C PRO A 57 -9.58 -3.30 -7.54
N LEU A 58 -8.92 -3.08 -6.41
CA LEU A 58 -7.74 -3.79 -5.95
C LEU A 58 -8.13 -4.86 -4.94
N ASN A 59 -7.23 -5.82 -4.69
CA ASN A 59 -7.37 -6.66 -3.52
C ASN A 59 -7.00 -5.86 -2.25
N HIS A 60 -8.01 -5.25 -1.62
CA HIS A 60 -7.85 -4.36 -0.45
C HIS A 60 -7.17 -5.07 0.73
N LEU A 61 -7.39 -6.38 0.89
CA LEU A 61 -6.74 -7.20 1.91
C LEU A 61 -5.20 -7.21 1.74
N VAL A 62 -4.73 -7.33 0.50
CA VAL A 62 -3.28 -7.29 0.18
C VAL A 62 -2.72 -5.89 0.38
N ALA A 63 -3.46 -4.87 -0.06
CA ALA A 63 -3.05 -3.48 0.12
C ALA A 63 -2.90 -3.14 1.61
N CYS A 64 -3.85 -3.55 2.46
CA CYS A 64 -3.77 -3.36 3.90
C CYS A 64 -2.61 -4.15 4.52
N ALA A 65 -2.44 -5.42 4.17
CA ALA A 65 -1.36 -6.25 4.73
C ALA A 65 0.03 -5.70 4.38
N THR A 66 0.22 -5.29 3.12
CA THR A 66 1.48 -4.69 2.65
C THR A 66 1.69 -3.28 3.21
N GLY A 67 0.62 -2.50 3.39
CA GLY A 67 0.68 -1.21 4.06
C GLY A 67 1.11 -1.30 5.52
N ILE A 68 0.56 -2.25 6.28
CA ILE A 68 0.96 -2.48 7.68
C ILE A 68 2.44 -2.87 7.76
N LEU A 69 2.89 -3.82 6.92
CA LEU A 69 4.29 -4.21 6.86
C LEU A 69 5.20 -3.03 6.52
N SER A 70 4.79 -2.20 5.57
CA SER A 70 5.57 -1.05 5.12
C SER A 70 5.61 0.06 6.17
N THR A 71 4.52 0.28 6.91
CA THR A 71 4.50 1.19 8.07
C THR A 71 5.44 0.72 9.18
N LEU A 72 5.52 -0.59 9.45
CA LEU A 72 6.47 -1.13 10.42
C LEU A 72 7.92 -0.99 9.95
N LEU A 73 8.17 -1.08 8.64
CA LEU A 73 9.49 -0.83 8.05
C LEU A 73 9.84 0.67 7.96
N SER A 74 8.85 1.55 7.90
CA SER A 74 9.02 2.99 7.71
C SER A 74 10.01 3.67 8.67
N PRO A 75 10.03 3.42 10.00
CA PRO A 75 11.03 4.02 10.88
C PRO A 75 12.47 3.59 10.57
N LEU A 76 12.66 2.42 9.95
CA LEU A 76 13.97 1.93 9.52
C LEU A 76 14.43 2.59 8.21
N VAL A 77 13.50 2.92 7.32
CA VAL A 77 13.77 3.58 6.04
C VAL A 77 14.01 5.09 6.21
N TYR A 78 13.41 5.70 7.24
CA TYR A 78 13.53 7.13 7.54
C TYR A 78 14.97 7.70 7.56
N PRO A 79 15.95 7.13 8.31
CA PRO A 79 17.32 7.65 8.33
C PRO A 79 18.03 7.55 6.97
N TRP A 80 17.66 6.56 6.15
CA TRP A 80 18.22 6.39 4.82
C TRP A 80 17.70 7.46 3.87
N THR A 81 16.39 7.69 3.85
CA THR A 81 15.76 8.76 3.06
C THR A 81 16.26 10.14 3.47
N HIS A 82 16.47 10.38 4.78
CA HIS A 82 17.03 11.63 5.27
C HIS A 82 18.47 11.88 4.76
N SER A 83 19.30 10.83 4.74
CA SER A 83 20.68 10.91 4.23
C SER A 83 20.72 11.18 2.72
N VAL A 84 19.84 10.54 1.95
CA VAL A 84 19.72 10.81 0.50
C VAL A 84 19.23 12.24 0.25
N GLY A 85 18.24 12.71 1.01
CA GLY A 85 17.71 14.07 0.91
C GLY A 85 18.78 15.13 1.21
N LEU A 86 19.62 14.92 2.23
CA LEU A 86 20.76 15.80 2.50
C LEU A 86 21.78 15.76 1.36
N GLY A 87 22.06 14.60 0.77
CA GLY A 87 22.95 14.50 -0.40
C GLY A 87 22.43 15.30 -1.61
N VAL A 88 21.12 15.33 -1.83
CA VAL A 88 20.49 16.14 -2.89
C VAL A 88 20.50 17.62 -2.54
N LEU A 89 20.18 18.02 -1.30
CA LEU A 89 20.19 19.43 -0.89
C LEU A 89 21.60 20.02 -0.79
N GLN A 90 22.61 19.21 -0.48
CA GLN A 90 24.01 19.61 -0.43
C GLN A 90 24.67 19.60 -1.81
N SER A 91 24.00 19.06 -2.84
CA SER A 91 24.41 19.27 -4.22
C SER A 91 24.17 20.75 -4.60
N PRO A 92 25.12 21.40 -5.30
CA PRO A 92 25.15 22.85 -5.42
C PRO A 92 24.15 23.36 -6.46
N LEU A 93 22.86 23.36 -6.11
CA LEU A 93 21.80 24.07 -6.84
C LEU A 93 21.53 25.48 -6.26
N SER A 94 22.31 25.90 -5.25
CA SER A 94 22.31 27.27 -4.68
C SER A 94 23.17 28.27 -5.49
N LYS A 95 23.17 28.14 -6.81
CA LYS A 95 23.84 29.10 -7.73
C LYS A 95 22.98 29.34 -8.97
N ILE A 96 21.73 29.74 -8.77
CA ILE A 96 20.93 30.45 -9.78
C ILE A 96 20.17 31.56 -9.05
#